data_AF-A0A435FQE2-F1
#
_entry.id   AF-A0A435FQE2-F1
#
_cell.length_a   1.000
_cell.length_b   1.000
_cell.length_c   1.000
_cell.angle_alpha   90.00
_cell.angle_beta   90.00
_cell.angle_gamma   90.00
#
_symmetry.space_group_name_H-M   'P 1'
#
loop_
_entity.id
_entity.type
_entity.pdbx_description
1 polymer ?
#
loop_
_entity_poly.entity_id
_entity_poly.type
_entity_poly.pdbx_seq_one_letter_code
_entity_poly.pdbx_strand_id
1 'polypeptide(L)' 'MREKIADSMKSAMKAQDKHRLPTLRLIQAAIHDRDIANRGAGKPPASEEEILQILAKMVKQREESA' A
#
# COMPACT_ATOMS: atom_id res chain seq x y z
N MET A 1 -1.49 5.17 9.51
CA MET A 1 -1.80 4.07 8.55
C MET A 1 -0.61 3.16 8.17
N ARG A 2 0.56 3.72 7.83
CA ARG A 2 1.73 2.96 7.33
C ARG A 2 2.19 1.85 8.27
N GLU A 3 2.27 2.17 9.56
CA GLU A 3 2.68 1.23 10.60
C GLU A 3 1.78 0.00 10.65
N LYS A 4 0.46 0.19 10.61
CA LYS A 4 -0.52 -0.91 10.57
C LYS A 4 -0.33 -1.83 9.36
N ILE A 5 0.00 -1.29 8.19
CA ILE A 5 0.28 -2.07 6.97
C ILE A 5 1.60 -2.84 7.14
N ALA A 6 2.64 -2.20 7.67
CA ALA A 6 3.93 -2.83 7.94
C ALA A 6 3.82 -3.98 8.95
N ASP A 7 3.08 -3.79 10.03
CA ASP A 7 2.87 -4.83 11.04
C ASP A 7 1.99 -5.96 10.51
N SER A 8 0.96 -5.65 9.74
CA SER A 8 0.15 -6.66 9.04
C SER A 8 1.02 -7.51 8.09
N MET A 9 1.98 -6.88 7.40
CA MET A 9 2.90 -7.61 6.51
C MET A 9 3.86 -8.51 7.28
N LYS A 10 4.43 -8.02 8.40
CA LYS A 10 5.27 -8.86 9.28
C LYS A 10 4.49 -10.06 9.79
N SER A 11 3.24 -9.86 10.22
CA SER A 11 2.36 -10.94 10.67
C SER A 11 2.05 -11.93 9.55
N ALA A 12 1.70 -11.45 8.35
CA ALA A 12 1.45 -12.31 7.18
C ALA A 12 2.69 -13.11 6.75
N MET A 13 3.89 -12.52 6.87
CA MET A 13 5.15 -13.20 6.59
C MET A 13 5.43 -14.32 7.60
N LYS A 14 5.24 -14.05 8.90
CA LYS A 14 5.38 -15.07 9.96
C LYS A 14 4.37 -16.21 9.81
N ALA A 15 3.14 -15.88 9.44
CA ALA A 15 2.07 -16.86 9.22
C ALA A 15 2.16 -17.59 7.87
N GLN A 16 3.13 -17.24 7.00
CA GLN A 16 3.24 -17.74 5.63
C GLN A 16 1.93 -17.65 4.83
N ASP A 17 1.18 -16.55 5.04
CA ASP A 17 -0.11 -16.33 4.40
C ASP A 17 0.06 -16.03 2.91
N LYS A 18 -0.15 -17.06 2.07
CA LYS A 18 0.06 -17.01 0.62
C LYS A 18 -0.91 -16.08 -0.10
N HIS A 19 -2.05 -15.75 0.50
CA HIS A 19 -3.04 -14.87 -0.11
C HIS A 19 -2.84 -13.42 0.31
N ARG A 20 -2.60 -13.17 1.61
CA ARG A 20 -2.52 -11.82 2.15
C ARG A 20 -1.16 -11.16 1.94
N LEU A 21 -0.07 -11.93 1.96
CA LEU A 21 1.28 -11.38 1.82
C LEU A 21 1.52 -10.68 0.47
N PRO A 22 1.14 -11.25 -0.70
CA PRO A 22 1.31 -10.56 -1.98
C PRO A 22 0.52 -9.24 -2.04
N THR A 23 -0.72 -9.22 -1.55
CA THR A 23 -1.55 -8.00 -1.51
C THR A 23 -0.93 -6.91 -0.65
N LEU A 24 -0.43 -7.24 0.55
CA LEU A 24 0.23 -6.28 1.43
C LEU A 24 1.53 -5.73 0.82
N ARG A 25 2.29 -6.54 0.08
CA ARG A 25 3.47 -6.08 -0.68
C ARG A 25 3.10 -5.10 -1.79
N LEU A 26 2.03 -5.38 -2.55
CA LEU A 26 1.54 -4.47 -3.58
C LEU A 26 1.10 -3.13 -2.99
N ILE A 27 0.42 -3.15 -1.84
CA ILE A 27 0.02 -1.92 -1.14
C ILE A 27 1.25 -1.11 -0.72
N GLN A 28 2.26 -1.75 -0.12
CA GLN A 28 3.50 -1.05 0.26
C GLN A 28 4.23 -0.46 -0.94
N ALA A 29 4.30 -1.19 -2.06
CA ALA A 29 4.91 -0.69 -3.28
C ALA A 29 4.19 0.57 -3.79
N ALA A 30 2.86 0.55 -3.86
CA ALA A 30 2.08 1.71 -4.32
C ALA A 30 2.25 2.95 -3.42
N ILE A 31 2.39 2.75 -2.10
CA ILE A 31 2.68 3.84 -1.16
C ILE A 31 4.11 4.38 -1.40
N HIS A 32 5.08 3.50 -1.62
CA HIS A 32 6.45 3.91 -1.91
C HIS A 32 6.56 4.68 -3.23
N ASP A 33 5.84 4.26 -4.27
CA ASP A 33 5.77 4.98 -5.55
C ASP A 33 5.20 6.39 -5.37
N ARG A 34 4.18 6.55 -4.50
CA ARG A 34 3.66 7.88 -4.16
C ARG A 34 4.69 8.72 -3.40
N ASP A 35 5.45 8.13 -2.49
CA ASP A 35 6.52 8.85 -1.79
C ASP A 35 7.61 9.33 -2.74
N ILE A 36 7.98 8.51 -3.72
CA ILE A 36 8.94 8.88 -4.77
C ILE A 36 8.38 10.04 -5.60
N ALA A 37 7.11 9.95 -6.02
CA ALA A 37 6.45 11.01 -6.79
C ALA A 37 6.37 12.33 -5.99
N ASN A 38 5.99 12.27 -4.72
CA ASN A 38 5.93 13.43 -3.84
C ASN A 38 7.31 14.06 -3.65
N ARG A 39 8.34 13.24 -3.43
CA ARG A 39 9.74 13.71 -3.34
C ARG A 39 10.16 14.45 -4.61
N GLY A 40 9.85 13.91 -5.79
CA GLY A 40 10.11 14.57 -7.07
C GLY A 40 9.40 15.92 -7.24
N ALA A 41 8.29 16.11 -6.52
CA ALA A 41 7.50 17.35 -6.52
C ALA A 41 7.81 18.28 -5.32
N GLY A 42 8.83 17.98 -4.49
CA GLY A 42 9.14 18.74 -3.28
C GLY A 42 8.06 18.67 -2.19
N LYS A 43 7.18 17.66 -2.25
CA LYS A 43 6.10 17.41 -1.30
C LYS A 43 6.55 16.47 -0.17
N PRO A 44 5.91 16.53 1.01
CA PRO A 44 6.14 15.55 2.06
C PRO A 44 5.75 14.12 1.62
N PRO A 45 6.21 13.08 2.34
CA PRO A 45 5.75 11.71 2.14
C PRO A 45 4.22 11.60 2.16
N ALA A 46 3.68 10.57 1.53
CA ALA A 46 2.24 10.43 1.34
C ALA A 46 1.48 10.50 2.67
N SER A 47 0.50 11.40 2.73
CA SER A 47 -0.38 11.58 3.89
C SER A 47 -1.34 10.40 4.09
N GLU A 48 -2.08 10.37 5.19
CA GLU A 48 -3.09 9.32 5.40
C GLU A 48 -4.19 9.37 4.35
N GLU A 49 -4.59 10.57 3.91
CA GLU A 49 -5.57 10.77 2.84
C GLU A 49 -5.06 10.24 1.50
N GLU A 50 -3.80 10.50 1.14
CA GLU A 50 -3.21 9.95 -0.08
C GLU A 50 -3.12 8.42 -0.04
N ILE A 51 -2.81 7.85 1.13
CA ILE A 51 -2.81 6.39 1.33
C ILE A 51 -4.22 5.82 1.17
N LEU A 52 -5.24 6.45 1.74
CA LEU A 52 -6.65 6.06 1.55
C LEU A 52 -7.06 6.08 0.07
N GLN A 53 -6.68 7.12 -0.67
CA GLN A 53 -6.96 7.23 -2.10
C GLN A 53 -6.27 6.12 -2.90
N ILE A 54 -5.02 5.78 -2.57
CA ILE A 54 -4.30 4.66 -3.18
C ILE A 54 -5.05 3.35 -2.93
N LEU A 55 -5.47 3.09 -1.69
CA LEU A 55 -6.21 1.88 -1.35
C LEU A 55 -7.56 1.80 -2.08
N ALA A 56 -8.32 2.89 -2.12
CA ALA A 56 -9.59 2.95 -2.85
C ALA A 56 -9.40 2.69 -4.35
N LYS A 57 -8.35 3.25 -4.96
CA LYS A 57 -7.99 2.98 -6.36
C LYS A 57 -7.65 1.51 -6.58
N MET A 58 -6.86 0.89 -5.71
CA MET A 58 -6.48 -0.52 -5.82
C MET A 58 -7.69 -1.45 -5.70
N VAL A 59 -8.65 -1.15 -4.82
CA VAL A 59 -9.92 -1.89 -4.71
C VAL A 59 -10.69 -1.82 -6.03
N LYS A 60 -10.89 -0.62 -6.56
CA LYS A 60 -11.58 -0.42 -7.84
C LYS A 60 -10.90 -1.18 -8.99
N GLN A 61 -9.57 -1.10 -9.09
CA GLN A 61 -8.82 -1.83 -10.12
C GLN A 61 -8.99 -3.34 -10.01
N ARG A 62 -9.12 -3.88 -8.80
CA ARG A 62 -9.33 -5.31 -8.58
C ARG A 62 -10.73 -5.76 -8.99
N GLU A 63 -11.74 -4.94 -8.72
CA GLU A 63 -13.14 -5.18 -9.11
C GLU A 63 -13.32 -5.10 -10.63
N GLU A 64 -12.68 -4.12 -11.29
CA GLU A 64 -12.74 -3.96 -12.76
C GLU A 64 -12.00 -5.07 -13.53
N SER A 65 -11.06 -5.77 -12.88
CA SER A 65 -10.26 -6.84 -13.49
C SER A 65 -10.80 -8.26 -13.20
N ALA A 66 -11.82 -8.39 -12.35
CA ALA A 66 -12.40 -9.67 -11.93
C ALA A 66 -13.56 -10.07 -12.84
#